data_AF-A0A1R3GAQ6-F1
#
_entry.id   AF-A0A1R3GAQ6-F1
#
_cell.length_a   1.000
_cell.length_b   1.000
_cell.length_c   1.000
_cell.angle_alpha   90.00
_cell.angle_beta   90.00
_cell.angle_gamma   90.00
#
_symmetry.space_group_name_H-M   'P 1'
#
loop_
_entity.id
_entity.type
_entity.pdbx_description
1 polymer ?
#
loop_
_entity_poly.entity_id
_entity_poly.type
_entity_poly.pdbx_seq_one_letter_code
_entity_poly.pdbx_strand_id
1 'polypeptide(L)' 'MEVQIHILEQEAYCSVLRAFIAQSDAITWEKHDLIRELRRELRVSDDEHRQLLSKINSDDIIRRIRDWRQGGGSS' A
#
# COMPACT_ATOMS: atom_id res chain seq x y z
N MET A 1 -11.98 0.44 -23.00
CA MET A 1 -11.25 1.60 -22.44
C MET A 1 -11.35 1.61 -20.91
N GLU A 2 -12.53 1.38 -20.33
CA GLU A 2 -12.75 1.27 -18.88
C GLU A 2 -11.83 0.25 -18.17
N VAL A 3 -11.56 -0.91 -18.76
CA VAL A 3 -10.60 -1.89 -18.19
C VAL A 3 -9.18 -1.33 -18.07
N GLN A 4 -8.73 -0.52 -19.04
CA GLN A 4 -7.40 0.10 -18.97
C GLN A 4 -7.33 1.19 -17.90
N ILE A 5 -8.42 1.94 -17.71
CA ILE A 5 -8.54 2.94 -16.65
C ILE A 5 -8.51 2.24 -15.28
N HIS A 6 -9.26 1.14 -15.13
CA HIS A 6 -9.28 0.35 -13.89
C HIS A 6 -7.91 -0.23 -13.54
N ILE A 7 -7.13 -0.66 -14.55
CA ILE A 7 -5.76 -1.11 -14.35
C ILE A 7 -4.89 0.03 -13.80
N LEU A 8 -4.97 1.23 -14.39
CA LEU A 8 -4.22 2.40 -13.91
C LEU A 8 -4.63 2.80 -12.48
N GLU A 9 -5.92 2.75 -12.18
CA GLU A 9 -6.46 2.99 -10.84
C GLU A 9 -5.88 2.00 -9.82
N GLN A 10 -5.84 0.71 -10.16
CA GLN A 10 -5.22 -0.32 -9.31
C GLN A 10 -3.71 -0.12 -9.13
N GLU A 11 -2.98 0.21 -10.19
CA GLU A 11 -1.53 0.42 -10.12
C GLU A 11 -1.16 1.63 -9.26
N ALA A 12 -1.93 2.73 -9.40
CA ALA A 12 -1.78 3.91 -8.56
C ALA A 12 -2.05 3.57 -7.09
N TYR A 13 -3.16 2.87 -6.81
CA TYR A 13 -3.50 2.44 -5.46
C TYR A 13 -2.44 1.53 -4.83
N CYS A 14 -1.96 0.53 -5.58
CA CYS A 14 -0.93 -0.40 -5.16
C CYS A 14 0.38 0.32 -4.79
N SER A 15 0.79 1.29 -5.61
CA SER A 15 2.01 2.07 -5.38
C SER A 15 1.94 2.88 -4.09
N VAL A 16 0.80 3.53 -3.84
CA VAL A 16 0.57 4.30 -2.62
C VAL A 16 0.53 3.38 -1.39
N LEU A 17 -0.16 2.24 -1.48
CA LEU A 17 -0.22 1.25 -0.41
C LEU A 17 1.17 0.69 -0.05
N ARG A 18 2.02 0.41 -1.05
CA ARG A 18 3.43 0.01 -0.84
C ARG A 18 4.21 1.06 -0.08
N ALA A 19 4.08 2.33 -0.46
CA ALA A 19 4.75 3.42 0.23
C ALA A 19 4.31 3.52 1.70
N PHE A 20 3.02 3.36 2.00
CA PHE A 20 2.52 3.41 3.36
C PHE A 20 3.02 2.27 4.25
N ILE A 21 3.06 1.04 3.73
CA ILE A 21 3.51 -0.15 4.46
C ILE A 21 5.04 -0.14 4.65
N ALA A 22 5.79 0.39 3.68
CA ALA A 22 7.24 0.59 3.80
C ALA A 22 7.61 1.67 4.83
N GLN A 23 6.74 2.67 5.02
CA GLN A 23 6.97 3.75 5.99
C GLN A 23 6.63 3.38 7.43
N SER A 24 5.71 2.44 7.66
CA SER A 24 5.23 2.15 9.02
C SER A 24 4.90 0.69 9.22
N ASP A 25 5.21 0.21 10.42
CA ASP A 25 4.96 -1.17 10.81
C ASP A 25 3.49 -1.55 10.83
N ALA A 26 2.66 -0.58 11.20
CA ALA A 26 1.22 -0.65 11.17
C ALA A 26 0.67 0.52 10.36
N ILE A 27 -0.45 0.28 9.66
CA ILE A 27 -1.26 1.37 9.11
C ILE A 27 -1.90 2.05 10.33
N THR A 28 -1.40 3.24 10.69
CA THR A 28 -1.98 4.05 11.75
C THR A 28 -3.42 4.44 11.38
N TRP A 29 -4.23 4.81 12.38
CA TRP A 29 -5.62 5.24 12.16
C TRP A 29 -5.73 6.40 11.15
N GLU A 30 -4.79 7.34 11.15
CA GLU A 30 -4.75 8.44 10.17
C GLU A 30 -4.52 7.95 8.73
N LYS A 31 -3.64 6.95 8.55
CA LYS A 31 -3.41 6.33 7.24
C LYS A 31 -4.61 5.51 6.76
N HIS A 32 -5.38 4.95 7.69
CA HIS A 32 -6.59 4.19 7.36
C HIS A 32 -7.65 5.05 6.67
N ASP A 33 -7.85 6.29 7.13
CA ASP A 33 -8.85 7.19 6.53
C ASP A 33 -8.43 7.62 5.12
N LEU A 34 -7.17 8.00 4.95
CA LEU A 34 -6.62 8.38 3.66
C LEU A 34 -6.63 7.22 2.64
N ILE A 35 -6.34 5.98 3.08
CA ILE A 35 -6.44 4.80 2.21
C ILE A 35 -7.90 4.47 1.87
N ARG A 36 -8.84 4.70 2.79
CA ARG A 36 -10.27 4.52 2.53
C ARG A 36 -10.78 5.50 1.49
N GLU A 37 -10.40 6.78 1.58
CA GLU A 37 -10.76 7.78 0.58
C GLU A 37 -10.16 7.46 -0.78
N LEU A 38 -8.85 7.19 -0.83
CA LEU A 38 -8.15 6.83 -2.06
C LEU A 38 -8.77 5.60 -2.75
N ARG A 39 -9.16 4.60 -1.96
CA ARG A 39 -9.83 3.41 -2.46
C ARG A 39 -11.17 3.74 -3.13
N ARG A 40 -11.93 4.66 -2.53
CA ARG A 40 -13.23 5.10 -3.06
C ARG A 40 -13.05 5.84 -4.39
N GLU A 41 -12.08 6.73 -4.45
CA GLU A 41 -11.79 7.52 -5.66
C GLU A 41 -11.26 6.66 -6.81
N LEU A 42 -10.41 5.67 -6.52
CA LEU A 42 -9.85 4.74 -7.51
C LEU A 42 -10.71 3.49 -7.76
N ARG A 43 -11.96 3.48 -7.24
CA ARG A 43 -12.94 2.38 -7.43
C ARG A 43 -12.40 0.99 -7.08
N VAL A 44 -11.46 0.92 -6.12
CA VAL A 44 -10.84 -0.32 -5.67
C VAL A 44 -11.77 -1.04 -4.68
N SER A 45 -12.00 -2.33 -4.88
CA SER A 45 -12.87 -3.13 -4.01
C SER A 45 -12.17 -3.59 -2.73
N ASP A 46 -12.95 -4.06 -1.74
CA ASP A 46 -12.41 -4.55 -0.46
C ASP A 46 -11.50 -5.76 -0.66
N ASP A 47 -11.94 -6.67 -1.53
CA ASP A 47 -11.19 -7.85 -1.90
C ASP A 47 -9.85 -7.49 -2.55
N GLU A 48 -9.86 -6.57 -3.52
CA GLU A 48 -8.64 -6.10 -4.18
C GLU A 48 -7.68 -5.42 -3.19
N HIS A 49 -8.20 -4.57 -2.31
CA HIS A 49 -7.39 -3.98 -1.24
C HIS A 49 -6.74 -5.05 -0.38
N ARG A 50 -7.49 -6.07 0.05
CA ARG A 50 -7.00 -7.14 0.92
C ARG A 50 -5.94 -8.00 0.23
N GLN A 51 -6.15 -8.32 -1.05
CA GLN A 51 -5.18 -9.04 -1.87
C GLN A 51 -3.88 -8.25 -2.03
N LEU A 52 -3.99 -6.96 -2.37
CA LEU A 52 -2.83 -6.07 -2.48
C LEU A 52 -2.09 -5.96 -1.15
N LEU A 53 -2.80 -5.80 -0.04
CA LEU A 53 -2.21 -5.69 1.29
C LEU A 53 -1.46 -6.98 1.68
N SER A 54 -2.04 -8.15 1.40
CA SER A 54 -1.39 -9.45 1.62
C SER A 54 -0.13 -9.62 0.76
N LYS A 55 -0.19 -9.22 -0.52
CA LYS A 55 0.94 -9.27 -1.46
C LYS A 55 2.08 -8.36 -1.01
N ILE A 56 1.76 -7.12 -0.62
CA ILE A 56 2.74 -6.11 -0.20
C ILE A 56 3.36 -6.49 1.14
N ASN A 57 2.58 -7.04 2.08
CA ASN A 57 3.10 -7.52 3.35
C ASN A 57 4.05 -8.72 3.20
N SER A 58 3.89 -9.49 2.11
CA SER A 58 4.78 -10.61 1.75
C SER A 58 5.94 -10.19 0.84
N ASP A 59 6.04 -8.90 0.47
CA ASP A 59 7.07 -8.38 -0.43
C ASP A 59 8.40 -8.21 0.34
N ASP A 60 9.42 -8.98 -0.07
CA ASP A 60 10.73 -9.00 0.58
C ASP A 60 11.40 -7.62 0.58
N ILE A 61 11.15 -6.79 -0.44
CA ILE A 61 11.69 -5.43 -0.52
C ILE A 61 11.10 -4.56 0.58
N ILE A 62 9.78 -4.65 0.81
CA ILE A 62 9.08 -3.89 1.85
C ILE A 62 9.56 -4.33 3.22
N ARG A 63 9.76 -5.63 3.41
CA ARG A 63 10.34 -6.20 4.64
C ARG A 63 11.74 -5.66 4.89
N ARG A 64 12.61 -5.61 3.88
CA ARG A 64 13.97 -5.04 3.98
C ARG A 64 13.97 -3.54 4.30
N ILE A 65 13.09 -2.75 3.68
CA ILE A 65 13.00 -1.31 3.95
C ILE A 65 12.60 -1.05 5.41
N ARG A 66 11.66 -1.86 5.92
CA ARG A 66 11.18 -1.78 7.29
C ARG A 66 12.26 -2.21 8.29
N ASP A 67 12.95 -3.32 8.02
CA ASP A 67 14.09 -3.80 8.81
C ASP A 67 15.21 -2.75 8.87
N TRP A 68 15.57 -2.14 7.73
CA TRP A 68 16.55 -1.06 7.67
C TRP A 68 16.15 0.16 8.51
N ARG A 69 14.87 0.53 8.53
CA ARG A 69 14.37 1.63 9.39
C ARG A 69 14.42 1.27 10.88
N GLN A 70 14.02 0.05 11.25
CA GLN A 70 14.00 -0.39 12.65
C GLN A 70 15.41 -0.61 13.21
N GLY A 71 16.33 -1.11 12.38
CA GLY A 71 17.72 -1.38 12.76
C GLY A 71 18.61 -0.14 12.93
N GLY A 72 18.04 1.07 12.84
CA GLY A 72 18.78 2.32 12.97
C GLY A 72 19.55 2.68 11.71
N GLY A 73 18.84 2.93 10.60
CA GLY A 73 19.40 3.44 9.35
C GLY A 73 20.03 4.84 9.52
N SER A 74 21.17 4.91 10.21
CA SER A 74 22.14 6.00 10.34
C SER A 74 23.25 5.49 11.27
N SER A 75 24.32 4.92 10.71
CA SER A 75 25.66 5.15 11.26
C SER A 75 26.24 6.38 10.56
#